data_AF-F9PA24-F1
#
_entry.id   AF-F9PA24-F1
#
_cell.length_a   1.000
_cell.length_b   1.000
_cell.length_c   1.000
_cell.angle_alpha   90.00
_cell.angle_beta   90.00
_cell.angle_gamma   90.00
#
_symmetry.space_group_name_H-M   'P 1'
#
loop_
_entity.id
_entity.type
_entity.pdbx_description
1 polymer ?
#
loop_
_entity_poly.entity_id
_entity_poly.type
_entity_poly.pdbx_seq_one_letter_code
_entity_poly.pdbx_strand_id
1 'polypeptide(L)' 'MKRRLDVNIAQGQPIIDHYRAQGLVHDIQGNQEIDAVFADIEKVLMNLK' A
#
# COMPACT_ATOMS: atom_id res chain seq x y z
N MET A 1 -7.04 -2.72 20.90
CA MET A 1 -6.98 -2.54 19.43
C MET A 1 -6.29 -1.23 19.02
N LYS A 2 -6.70 -0.07 19.60
CA LYS A 2 -6.16 1.26 19.28
C LYS A 2 -4.61 1.33 19.24
N ARG A 3 -3.95 0.86 20.31
CA ARG A 3 -2.48 0.87 20.40
C ARG A 3 -1.75 0.05 19.30
N ARG A 4 -2.34 -1.02 18.76
CA ARG A 4 -1.71 -1.79 17.66
C ARG A 4 -1.77 -1.02 16.35
N LEU A 5 -2.92 -0.41 16.05
CA LEU A 5 -3.10 0.41 14.85
C LEU A 5 -2.21 1.66 14.90
N ASP A 6 -2.21 2.37 16.02
CA ASP A 6 -1.40 3.59 16.20
C ASP A 6 0.10 3.30 16.02
N VAL A 7 0.59 2.18 16.61
CA VAL A 7 2.00 1.77 16.47
C VAL A 7 2.33 1.38 15.03
N ASN A 8 1.47 0.62 14.37
CA ASN A 8 1.68 0.23 12.97
C ASN A 8 1.70 1.45 12.03
N ILE A 9 0.85 2.45 12.26
CA ILE A 9 0.86 3.70 11.47
C ILE A 9 2.16 4.46 11.73
N ALA A 10 2.53 4.68 12.99
CA ALA A 10 3.71 5.45 13.35
C ALA A 10 5.02 4.82 12.84
N GLN A 11 5.13 3.50 12.89
CA GLN A 11 6.34 2.77 12.45
C GLN A 11 6.33 2.43 10.96
N GLY A 12 5.15 2.24 10.36
CA GLY A 12 5.02 1.91 8.94
C GLY A 12 5.19 3.13 8.03
N GLN A 13 4.72 4.31 8.45
CA GLN A 13 4.77 5.51 7.62
C GLN A 13 6.19 5.87 7.15
N PRO A 14 7.24 5.86 8.00
CA PRO A 14 8.61 6.13 7.55
C PRO A 14 9.14 5.15 6.51
N ILE A 15 8.72 3.87 6.58
CA ILE A 15 9.11 2.83 5.62
C ILE A 15 8.44 3.10 4.27
N ILE A 16 7.15 3.42 4.30
CA ILE A 16 6.37 3.79 3.10
C ILE A 16 6.99 5.03 2.45
N ASP A 17 7.28 6.08 3.22
CA ASP A 17 7.86 7.32 2.71
C ASP A 17 9.23 7.09 2.05
N HIS A 18 10.07 6.24 2.65
CA HIS A 18 11.38 5.88 2.11
C HIS A 18 11.30 5.23 0.72
N TYR A 19 10.39 4.27 0.52
CA TYR A 19 10.24 3.59 -0.77
C TYR A 19 9.41 4.42 -1.77
N ARG A 20 8.49 5.26 -1.28
CA ARG A 20 7.75 6.21 -2.13
C ARG A 20 8.69 7.23 -2.74
N ALA A 21 9.69 7.71 -1.99
CA ALA A 21 10.74 8.60 -2.51
C ALA A 21 11.58 7.95 -3.63
N GLN A 22 11.63 6.62 -3.71
CA GLN A 22 12.30 5.86 -4.76
C GLN A 22 11.38 5.50 -5.93
N GLY A 23 10.10 5.89 -5.89
CA GLY A 23 9.10 5.54 -6.89
C GLY A 23 8.66 4.06 -6.86
N LEU A 24 8.92 3.35 -5.76
CA LEU A 24 8.64 1.90 -5.62
C LEU A 24 7.30 1.59 -4.96
N VAL A 25 6.64 2.59 -4.36
CA VAL A 25 5.35 2.42 -3.69
C VAL A 25 4.21 2.78 -4.64
N HIS A 26 3.26 1.85 -4.76
CA HIS A 26 2.00 2.06 -5.46
C HIS A 26 0.84 1.94 -4.46
N ASP A 27 0.05 3.00 -4.32
CA ASP A 27 -1.10 3.03 -3.41
C ASP A 27 -2.30 2.30 -4.05
N ILE A 28 -2.88 1.34 -3.34
CA ILE A 28 -4.05 0.57 -3.76
C ILE A 28 -5.25 0.93 -2.88
N GLN A 29 -6.41 1.20 -3.49
CA GLN A 29 -7.64 1.45 -2.75
C GLN A 29 -8.17 0.13 -2.15
N GLY A 30 -8.04 -0.03 -0.84
CA GLY A 30 -8.41 -1.26 -0.14
C GLY A 30 -9.89 -1.36 0.27
N ASN A 31 -10.65 -0.26 0.25
CA ASN A 31 -12.07 -0.26 0.63
C ASN A 31 -12.98 -0.63 -0.55
N GLN A 32 -12.81 -1.85 -1.08
CA GLN A 32 -13.53 -2.39 -2.23
C GLN A 32 -13.73 -3.91 -2.06
N GLU A 33 -14.48 -4.53 -2.98
CA GLU A 33 -14.57 -5.99 -3.09
C GLU A 33 -13.20 -6.61 -3.38
N ILE A 34 -12.98 -7.83 -2.88
CA ILE A 34 -11.67 -8.53 -2.96
C ILE A 34 -11.18 -8.62 -4.42
N ASP A 35 -12.07 -8.99 -5.34
CA ASP A 35 -11.72 -9.12 -6.77
C ASP A 35 -11.34 -7.77 -7.40
N ALA A 36 -11.96 -6.67 -6.94
CA ALA A 36 -11.63 -5.33 -7.41
C ALA A 36 -10.25 -4.89 -6.88
N VAL A 37 -9.94 -5.16 -5.61
CA VAL A 37 -8.62 -4.90 -5.03
C VAL A 37 -7.54 -5.69 -5.77
N PHE A 38 -7.79 -6.96 -6.07
CA PHE A 38 -6.85 -7.80 -6.81
C PHE A 38 -6.61 -7.28 -8.23
N ALA A 39 -7.66 -6.89 -8.95
CA ALA A 39 -7.53 -6.31 -10.29
C ALA A 39 -6.70 -5.02 -10.30
N ASP A 40 -6.79 -4.19 -9.26
CA ASP A 40 -5.96 -2.98 -9.14
C ASP A 40 -4.49 -3.32 -8.87
N ILE A 41 -4.21 -4.36 -8.06
CA ILE A 41 -2.85 -4.88 -7.86
C ILE A 41 -2.28 -5.42 -9.19
N GLU A 42 -3.06 -6.21 -9.94
CA GLU A 42 -2.65 -6.79 -11.22
C GLU A 42 -2.26 -5.69 -12.23
N LYS A 43 -3.07 -4.64 -12.35
CA LYS A 43 -2.76 -3.49 -13.22
C LYS A 43 -1.43 -2.83 -12.87
N VAL A 44 -1.11 -2.67 -11.58
CA VAL A 44 0.18 -2.10 -11.16
C VAL A 44 1.31 -3.02 -11.61
N LEU A 45 1.20 -4.32 -11.33
CA LEU A 45 2.25 -5.30 -11.67
C LEU A 45 2.47 -5.44 -13.18
N MET A 46 1.41 -5.38 -13.99
CA MET A 46 1.53 -5.42 -15.46
C MET A 46 2.20 -4.18 -16.06
N ASN A 47 2.17 -3.05 -15.34
CA ASN A 47 2.79 -1.80 -15.78
C ASN A 47 4.23 -1.63 -15.29
N LEU A 48 4.70 -2.51 -14.39
CA LEU A 48 6.12 -2.59 -14.01
C LEU A 48 6.88 -3.29 -15.14
N LYS A 49 7.85 -2.58 -15.72
CA LYS A 49 8.73 -3.07 -16.79
C LYS A 49 9.98 -3.73 -16.24
#